data_AF-A0A6P3H1A7-F1
#
_entry.id   AF-A0A6P3H1A7-F1
#
_cell.length_a   1.000
_cell.length_b   1.000
_cell.length_c   1.000
_cell.angle_alpha   90.00
_cell.angle_beta   90.00
_cell.angle_gamma   90.00
#
_symmetry.space_group_name_H-M   'P 1'
#
loop_
_entity.id
_entity.type
_entity.pdbx_description
1 polymer ?
#
loop_
_entity_poly.entity_id
_entity_poly.type
_entity_poly.pdbx_seq_one_letter_code
_entity_poly.pdbx_strand_id
1 'polypeptide(L)'
;TFRLYGPDPTVYTHSYLCFGRDQALSRLLAELVQASTGLLIRHPCYHSGYRGTLALASLYESPCAPAAPPDLSQNLTVEGTGNPGACVEALRKLFNFSSCDGREDCAFAGVYQPPVQGQFYAFSNFYYTFNFLNLTSKPSLSGANATIWEFCLRPWKLVEASAPPGQDRWLRDYCASGLYILTLLVE
;
A
#
# COMPACT_ATOMS: atom_id res chain seq x y z
N THR A 1 -3.44 3.11 30.09
CA THR A 1 -4.67 3.44 30.85
C THR A 1 -4.77 4.94 31.00
N PHE A 2 -5.97 5.48 30.89
CA PHE A 2 -6.27 6.89 31.16
C PHE A 2 -7.73 7.00 31.60
N ARG A 3 -8.11 8.08 32.28
CA ARG A 3 -9.47 8.28 32.79
C ARG A 3 -10.22 9.30 31.94
N LEU A 4 -11.36 8.91 31.38
CA LEU A 4 -12.25 9.84 30.63
C LEU A 4 -13.66 9.74 31.19
N TYR A 5 -14.14 10.80 31.82
CA TYR A 5 -15.52 10.92 32.34
C TYR A 5 -15.95 9.81 33.31
N GLY A 6 -15.01 9.25 34.08
CA GLY A 6 -15.30 8.27 35.14
C GLY A 6 -14.59 6.93 34.95
N PRO A 7 -14.79 6.21 33.83
CA PRO A 7 -14.12 4.96 33.51
C PRO A 7 -12.61 5.10 33.28
N ASP A 8 -11.86 4.02 33.57
CA ASP A 8 -10.43 3.87 33.33
C ASP A 8 -10.15 2.85 32.20
N PRO A 9 -10.42 3.19 30.93
CA PRO A 9 -10.17 2.29 29.82
C PRO A 9 -8.67 1.93 29.69
N THR A 10 -8.43 0.66 29.38
CA THR A 10 -7.16 0.18 28.85
C THR A 10 -7.26 0.13 27.34
N VAL A 11 -6.40 0.88 26.66
CA VAL A 11 -6.39 0.98 25.19
C VAL A 11 -5.09 0.43 24.65
N TYR A 12 -5.19 -0.51 23.72
CA TYR A 12 -4.08 -0.91 22.88
C TYR A 12 -3.90 0.13 21.75
N THR A 13 -2.66 0.55 21.53
CA THR A 13 -2.31 1.44 20.43
C THR A 13 -0.90 1.14 19.97
N HIS A 14 -0.69 1.18 18.66
CA HIS A 14 0.61 1.02 18.04
C HIS A 14 0.68 1.84 16.75
N SER A 15 1.86 2.33 16.41
CA SER A 15 2.11 3.08 15.17
C SER A 15 3.26 2.44 14.41
N TYR A 16 2.94 1.90 13.22
CA TYR A 16 3.93 1.30 12.33
C TYR A 16 4.57 2.37 11.45
N LEU A 17 5.69 2.93 11.91
CA LEU A 17 6.47 3.88 11.12
C LEU A 17 6.90 3.23 9.79
N CYS A 18 6.90 3.99 8.69
CA CYS A 18 7.18 3.52 7.33
C CYS A 18 6.12 2.59 6.69
N PHE A 19 4.98 2.40 7.33
CA PHE A 19 3.80 1.69 6.79
C PHE A 19 2.62 2.63 6.48
N GLY A 20 2.85 3.94 6.47
CA GLY A 20 1.93 4.87 5.81
C GLY A 20 1.94 4.66 4.29
N ARG A 21 0.80 4.88 3.60
CA ARG A 21 0.64 4.63 2.16
C ARG A 21 1.86 5.05 1.34
N ASP A 22 2.24 6.33 1.40
CA ASP A 22 3.28 6.88 0.53
C ASP A 22 4.65 6.22 0.78
N GLN A 23 4.97 5.92 2.04
CA GLN A 23 6.22 5.24 2.39
C GLN A 23 6.21 3.77 1.97
N ALA A 24 5.07 3.08 2.14
CA ALA A 24 4.92 1.70 1.69
C ALA A 24 5.03 1.58 0.16
N LEU A 25 4.39 2.48 -0.59
CA LEU A 25 4.46 2.50 -2.06
C LEU A 25 5.84 2.92 -2.58
N SER A 26 6.52 3.85 -1.91
CA SER A 26 7.90 4.21 -2.24
C SER A 26 8.85 3.02 -2.01
N ARG A 27 8.73 2.33 -0.87
CA ARG A 27 9.49 1.11 -0.55
C ARG A 27 9.22 0.00 -1.56
N LEU A 28 7.95 -0.22 -1.93
CA LEU A 28 7.58 -1.18 -2.98
C LEU A 28 8.35 -0.91 -4.28
N LEU A 29 8.38 0.35 -4.72
CA LEU A 29 9.09 0.73 -5.94
C LEU A 29 10.62 0.55 -5.78
N ALA A 30 11.19 0.88 -4.63
CA ALA A 30 12.61 0.66 -4.37
C ALA A 30 12.99 -0.84 -4.40
N GLU A 31 12.17 -1.72 -3.83
CA GLU A 31 12.37 -3.19 -3.93
C GLU A 31 12.32 -3.67 -5.38
N LEU A 32 11.38 -3.16 -6.19
CA LEU A 32 11.31 -3.48 -7.62
C LEU A 32 12.52 -2.98 -8.41
N VAL A 33 13.10 -1.84 -8.02
CA VAL A 33 14.35 -1.32 -8.58
C VAL A 33 15.52 -2.24 -8.26
N GLN A 34 15.66 -2.66 -7.00
CA GLN A 34 16.73 -3.57 -6.58
C GLN A 34 16.63 -4.95 -7.25
N ALA A 35 15.42 -5.40 -7.58
CA ALA A 35 15.18 -6.63 -8.31
C ALA A 35 15.39 -6.51 -9.84
N SER A 36 15.57 -5.29 -10.36
CA SER A 36 15.74 -5.03 -11.80
C SER A 36 17.22 -4.81 -12.16
N THR A 37 17.59 -5.19 -13.38
CA THR A 37 18.95 -4.97 -13.92
C THR A 37 19.06 -3.71 -14.79
N GLY A 38 17.97 -2.94 -14.94
CA GLY A 38 17.94 -1.78 -15.83
C GLY A 38 16.98 -0.68 -15.38
N LEU A 39 16.97 0.42 -16.12
CA LEU A 39 16.20 1.64 -15.79
C LEU A 39 14.72 1.57 -16.16
N LEU A 40 14.29 0.49 -16.80
CA LEU A 40 12.87 0.21 -17.03
C LEU A 40 12.37 -0.72 -15.92
N ILE A 41 11.51 -0.18 -15.06
CA ILE A 41 10.93 -0.90 -13.93
C ILE A 41 9.51 -1.30 -14.27
N ARG A 42 9.24 -2.61 -14.30
CA ARG A 42 7.90 -3.15 -14.48
C ARG A 42 7.18 -3.21 -13.14
N HIS A 43 6.12 -2.42 -13.02
CA HIS A 43 5.38 -2.25 -11.78
C HIS A 43 4.05 -3.04 -11.84
N PRO A 44 3.87 -4.10 -11.03
CA PRO A 44 2.66 -4.92 -11.05
C PRO A 44 1.41 -4.16 -10.56
N CYS A 45 1.60 -3.23 -9.62
CA CYS A 45 0.50 -2.49 -9.01
C CYS A 45 0.05 -1.24 -9.78
N TYR A 46 0.73 -0.90 -10.89
CA TYR A 46 0.27 0.17 -11.78
C TYR A 46 -0.49 -0.43 -12.94
N HIS A 47 -1.50 0.30 -13.43
CA HIS A 47 -2.35 -0.14 -14.52
C HIS A 47 -1.57 -0.44 -15.80
N SER A 48 -2.04 -1.43 -16.56
CA SER A 48 -1.40 -1.83 -17.81
C SER A 48 -1.35 -0.66 -18.81
N GLY A 49 -0.17 -0.42 -19.39
CA GLY A 49 0.06 0.69 -20.33
C GLY A 49 0.35 2.04 -19.66
N TYR A 50 0.34 2.13 -18.33
CA TYR A 50 0.89 3.29 -17.63
C TYR A 50 2.39 3.41 -17.92
N ARG A 51 2.88 4.61 -18.25
CA ARG A 51 4.31 4.93 -18.28
C ARG A 51 4.56 6.27 -17.61
N GLY A 52 5.60 6.32 -16.78
CA GLY A 52 6.05 7.55 -16.13
C GLY A 52 7.55 7.54 -15.91
N THR A 53 8.13 8.72 -15.74
CA THR A 53 9.54 8.88 -15.38
C THR A 53 9.66 9.53 -14.01
N LEU A 54 10.68 9.15 -13.25
CA LEU A 54 11.02 9.75 -11.96
C LEU A 54 12.53 9.72 -11.72
N ALA A 55 13.03 10.70 -10.97
CA ALA A 55 14.43 10.74 -10.57
C ALA A 55 14.71 9.64 -9.53
N LEU A 56 15.71 8.79 -9.78
CA LEU A 56 16.03 7.68 -8.88
C LEU A 56 16.32 8.17 -7.45
N ALA A 57 17.01 9.30 -7.32
CA ALA A 57 17.33 9.92 -6.04
C ALA A 57 16.10 10.14 -5.14
N SER A 58 14.94 10.51 -5.68
CA SER A 58 13.76 10.84 -4.87
C SER A 58 13.17 9.64 -4.13
N LEU A 59 13.46 8.41 -4.57
CA LEU A 59 13.06 7.19 -3.88
C LEU A 59 13.85 6.95 -2.58
N TYR A 60 15.04 7.54 -2.46
CA TYR A 60 15.97 7.30 -1.36
C TYR A 60 16.12 8.51 -0.42
N GLU A 61 15.28 9.54 -0.56
CA GLU A 61 15.27 10.71 0.33
C GLU A 61 14.65 10.40 1.71
N SER A 62 13.81 9.38 1.79
CA SER A 62 13.11 9.01 3.03
C SER A 62 13.98 8.09 3.90
N PRO A 63 13.95 8.24 5.24
CA PRO A 63 14.58 7.27 6.16
C PRO A 63 13.95 5.87 6.09
N CYS A 64 12.79 5.74 5.43
CA CYS A 64 12.11 4.46 5.20
C CYS A 64 12.63 3.71 3.98
N ALA A 65 13.45 4.35 3.13
CA ALA A 65 13.98 3.72 1.93
C ALA A 65 14.98 2.61 2.28
N PRO A 66 15.07 1.54 1.48
CA PRO A 66 16.12 0.54 1.63
C PRO A 66 17.48 1.16 1.25
N ALA A 67 18.56 0.38 1.39
CA ALA A 67 19.90 0.82 1.04
C ALA A 67 19.95 1.33 -0.42
N ALA A 68 20.47 2.54 -0.60
CA ALA A 68 20.56 3.18 -1.90
C ALA A 68 21.64 2.52 -2.78
N PRO A 69 21.40 2.41 -4.10
CA PRO A 69 22.45 2.02 -5.04
C PRO A 69 23.54 3.10 -5.15
N PRO A 70 24.74 2.76 -5.64
CA PRO A 70 25.88 3.69 -5.71
C PRO A 70 25.66 4.93 -6.59
N ASP A 71 24.85 4.80 -7.64
CA ASP A 71 24.53 5.90 -8.56
C ASP A 71 23.03 6.20 -8.55
N LEU A 72 22.69 7.41 -8.12
CA LEU A 72 21.32 7.93 -8.02
C LEU A 72 21.01 9.01 -9.07
N SER A 73 21.97 9.34 -9.94
CA SER A 73 21.85 10.43 -10.92
C SER A 73 20.87 10.13 -12.07
N GLN A 74 20.47 8.87 -12.19
CA GLN A 74 19.71 8.37 -13.32
C GLN A 74 18.19 8.57 -13.14
N ASN A 75 17.48 8.72 -14.25
CA ASN A 75 16.02 8.69 -14.25
C ASN A 75 15.53 7.27 -14.52
N LEU A 76 14.54 6.83 -13.76
CA LEU A 76 13.85 5.58 -13.99
C LEU A 76 12.63 5.81 -14.88
N THR A 77 12.36 4.84 -15.76
CA THR A 77 11.08 4.70 -16.44
C THR A 77 10.31 3.59 -15.76
N VAL A 78 9.09 3.88 -15.29
CA VAL A 78 8.21 2.88 -14.69
C VAL A 78 7.09 2.56 -15.68
N GLU A 79 6.88 1.27 -15.93
CA GLU A 79 5.82 0.75 -16.80
C GLU A 79 4.86 -0.11 -15.97
N GLY A 80 3.57 0.24 -16.01
CA GLY A 80 2.53 -0.54 -15.33
C GLY A 80 2.15 -1.79 -16.12
N THR A 81 2.02 -2.90 -15.41
CA THR A 81 1.65 -4.21 -16.01
C THR A 81 0.22 -4.65 -15.68
N GLY A 82 -0.44 -4.01 -14.72
CA GLY A 82 -1.83 -4.31 -14.33
C GLY A 82 -2.00 -5.74 -13.81
N ASN A 83 -1.09 -6.22 -12.97
CA ASN A 83 -1.10 -7.58 -12.46
C ASN A 83 -1.35 -7.59 -10.93
N PRO A 84 -2.61 -7.70 -10.49
CA PRO A 84 -2.95 -7.66 -9.07
C PRO A 84 -2.36 -8.82 -8.26
N GLY A 85 -2.21 -10.02 -8.85
CA GLY A 85 -1.59 -11.16 -8.17
C GLY A 85 -0.11 -10.89 -7.84
N ALA A 86 0.67 -10.50 -8.85
CA ALA A 86 2.08 -10.12 -8.66
C ALA A 86 2.22 -8.87 -7.77
N CYS A 87 1.22 -7.98 -7.77
CA CYS A 87 1.21 -6.82 -6.88
C CYS A 87 1.07 -7.23 -5.42
N VAL A 88 0.12 -8.11 -5.09
CA VAL A 88 -0.04 -8.64 -3.72
C VAL A 88 1.22 -9.36 -3.27
N GLU A 89 1.84 -10.17 -4.12
CA GLU A 89 3.12 -10.82 -3.81
C GLU A 89 4.24 -9.82 -3.52
N ALA A 90 4.31 -8.72 -4.27
CA ALA A 90 5.30 -7.68 -4.04
C ALA A 90 5.01 -6.87 -2.76
N LEU A 91 3.74 -6.56 -2.47
CA LEU A 91 3.32 -5.86 -1.26
C LEU A 91 3.60 -6.70 0.00
N ARG A 92 3.34 -8.02 -0.05
CA ARG A 92 3.62 -8.95 1.06
C ARG A 92 5.07 -8.91 1.53
N LYS A 93 6.02 -8.71 0.61
CA LYS A 93 7.46 -8.62 0.94
C LYS A 93 7.80 -7.42 1.81
N LEU A 94 6.94 -6.40 1.88
CA LEU A 94 7.13 -5.26 2.78
C LEU A 94 6.89 -5.60 4.26
N PHE A 95 6.18 -6.70 4.51
CA PHE A 95 5.76 -7.15 5.83
C PHE A 95 6.56 -8.37 6.27
N ASN A 96 6.83 -8.46 7.56
CA ASN A 96 7.44 -9.64 8.17
C ASN A 96 6.41 -10.35 9.04
N PHE A 97 5.58 -11.21 8.45
CA PHE A 97 4.54 -11.96 9.15
C PHE A 97 5.07 -13.15 9.96
N SER A 98 6.33 -13.58 9.74
CA SER A 98 6.90 -14.77 10.40
C SER A 98 7.52 -14.50 11.77
N SER A 99 7.64 -13.24 12.17
CA SER A 99 8.48 -12.79 13.30
C SER A 99 7.77 -12.69 14.66
N CYS A 100 6.78 -13.54 14.95
CA CYS A 100 6.03 -13.44 16.21
C CYS A 100 6.72 -14.09 17.43
N ASP A 101 7.94 -14.64 17.28
CA ASP A 101 8.78 -15.18 18.36
C ASP A 101 8.05 -16.11 19.36
N GLY A 102 7.11 -16.92 18.85
CA GLY A 102 6.32 -17.85 19.67
C GLY A 102 5.21 -17.23 20.51
N ARG A 103 4.88 -15.94 20.32
CA ARG A 103 3.68 -15.31 20.87
C ARG A 103 2.46 -15.70 20.03
N GLU A 104 1.27 -15.73 20.63
CA GLU A 104 0.03 -16.07 19.89
C GLU A 104 -0.53 -14.85 19.12
N ASP A 105 -0.33 -13.64 19.66
CA ASP A 105 -1.05 -12.44 19.23
C ASP A 105 -0.08 -11.39 18.65
N CYS A 106 0.29 -11.51 17.37
CA CYS A 106 1.03 -10.47 16.64
C CYS A 106 0.32 -10.04 15.37
N ALA A 107 0.60 -8.81 14.92
CA ALA A 107 0.28 -8.40 13.56
C ALA A 107 1.43 -8.75 12.61
N PHE A 108 2.47 -7.91 12.54
CA PHE A 108 3.67 -8.16 11.76
C PHE A 108 4.91 -7.54 12.43
N ALA A 109 6.10 -7.91 11.97
CA ALA A 109 7.39 -7.47 12.51
C ALA A 109 7.54 -7.73 14.03
N GLY A 110 6.95 -8.83 14.52
CA GLY A 110 6.98 -9.23 15.94
C GLY A 110 6.24 -8.30 16.89
N VAL A 111 5.42 -7.39 16.36
CA VAL A 111 4.64 -6.46 17.16
C VAL A 111 3.39 -7.17 17.66
N TYR A 112 3.25 -7.22 18.99
CA TYR A 112 2.08 -7.76 19.67
C TYR A 112 0.82 -6.98 19.26
N GLN A 113 -0.25 -7.68 18.92
CA GLN A 113 -1.57 -7.11 18.65
C GLN A 113 -2.64 -8.02 19.26
N PRO A 114 -3.45 -7.55 20.23
CA PRO A 114 -4.50 -8.36 20.84
C PRO A 114 -5.58 -8.73 19.80
N PRO A 115 -6.37 -9.79 20.06
CA PRO A 115 -7.51 -10.14 19.22
C PRO A 115 -8.42 -8.93 19.00
N VAL A 116 -8.75 -8.65 17.73
CA VAL A 116 -9.58 -7.50 17.36
C VAL A 116 -11.01 -7.71 17.86
N GLN A 117 -11.55 -6.71 18.56
CA GLN A 117 -12.89 -6.77 19.14
C GLN A 117 -13.64 -5.46 18.92
N GLY A 118 -14.94 -5.58 18.58
CA GLY A 118 -15.85 -4.44 18.47
C GLY A 118 -15.93 -3.86 17.06
N GLN A 119 -16.35 -2.60 16.99
CA GLN A 119 -16.50 -1.86 15.73
C GLN A 119 -15.33 -0.89 15.54
N PHE A 120 -14.78 -0.87 14.34
CA PHE A 120 -13.66 -0.01 13.99
C PHE A 120 -14.09 1.08 13.00
N TYR A 121 -13.49 2.26 13.14
CA TYR A 121 -13.60 3.35 12.18
C TYR A 121 -12.27 3.48 11.45
N ALA A 122 -12.28 3.25 10.15
CA ALA A 122 -11.12 3.47 9.28
C ALA A 122 -11.25 4.85 8.60
N PHE A 123 -10.32 5.74 8.88
CA PHE A 123 -10.32 7.14 8.40
C PHE A 123 -9.04 7.47 7.65
N SER A 124 -8.87 8.74 7.26
CA SER A 124 -7.73 9.21 6.47
C SER A 124 -7.59 8.42 5.16
N ASN A 125 -6.41 7.90 4.84
CA ASN A 125 -6.17 7.27 3.55
C ASN A 125 -7.01 5.99 3.35
N PHE A 126 -7.41 5.27 4.40
CA PHE A 126 -8.38 4.17 4.28
C PHE A 126 -9.68 4.67 3.63
N TYR A 127 -10.22 5.76 4.18
CA TYR A 127 -11.44 6.39 3.67
C TYR A 127 -11.26 6.93 2.26
N TYR A 128 -10.22 7.71 1.97
CA TYR A 128 -10.05 8.32 0.64
C TYR A 128 -9.85 7.27 -0.46
N THR A 129 -9.06 6.22 -0.21
CA THR A 129 -8.89 5.13 -1.17
C THR A 129 -10.18 4.36 -1.39
N PHE A 130 -10.89 3.99 -0.32
CA PHE A 130 -12.16 3.26 -0.46
C PHE A 130 -13.27 4.13 -1.05
N ASN A 131 -13.31 5.42 -0.75
CA ASN A 131 -14.27 6.35 -1.34
C ASN A 131 -14.06 6.48 -2.85
N PHE A 132 -12.81 6.61 -3.31
CA PHE A 132 -12.50 6.62 -4.74
C PHE A 132 -12.96 5.33 -5.44
N LEU A 133 -12.77 4.18 -4.79
CA LEU A 133 -13.16 2.86 -5.30
C LEU A 133 -14.65 2.53 -5.07
N ASN A 134 -15.44 3.46 -4.52
CA ASN A 134 -16.84 3.25 -4.18
C ASN A 134 -17.09 2.08 -3.19
N LEU A 135 -16.23 1.96 -2.19
CA LEU A 135 -16.21 0.90 -1.16
C LEU A 135 -16.60 1.40 0.24
N THR A 136 -17.11 2.64 0.38
CA THR A 136 -17.50 3.22 1.68
C THR A 136 -18.82 2.66 2.22
N SER A 137 -19.63 2.02 1.38
CA SER A 137 -20.92 1.41 1.73
C SER A 137 -20.82 0.06 2.46
N LYS A 138 -19.70 -0.20 3.15
CA LYS A 138 -19.41 -1.45 3.89
C LYS A 138 -19.64 -2.73 3.07
N PRO A 139 -18.97 -2.90 1.92
CA PRO A 139 -19.04 -4.13 1.14
C PRO A 139 -18.52 -5.33 1.95
N SER A 140 -18.88 -6.54 1.54
CA SER A 140 -18.21 -7.75 2.04
C SER A 140 -16.72 -7.72 1.69
N LEU A 141 -15.88 -8.45 2.44
CA LEU A 141 -14.47 -8.60 2.11
C LEU A 141 -14.27 -9.13 0.68
N SER A 142 -15.06 -10.11 0.27
CA SER A 142 -15.03 -10.64 -1.10
C SER A 142 -15.38 -9.58 -2.15
N GLY A 143 -16.39 -8.74 -1.88
CA GLY A 143 -16.80 -7.66 -2.76
C GLY A 143 -15.71 -6.58 -2.89
N ALA A 144 -15.13 -6.16 -1.76
CA ALA A 144 -14.02 -5.20 -1.76
C ALA A 144 -12.81 -5.73 -2.54
N ASN A 145 -12.44 -7.00 -2.31
CA ASN A 145 -11.36 -7.66 -3.02
C ASN A 145 -11.62 -7.71 -4.53
N ALA A 146 -12.82 -8.16 -4.94
CA ALA A 146 -13.19 -8.21 -6.35
C ALA A 146 -13.15 -6.82 -7.01
N THR A 147 -13.71 -5.80 -6.37
CA THR A 147 -13.70 -4.42 -6.91
C THR A 147 -12.28 -3.88 -7.09
N ILE A 148 -11.40 -4.06 -6.09
CA ILE A 148 -10.00 -3.62 -6.19
C ILE A 148 -9.26 -4.41 -7.28
N TRP A 149 -9.46 -5.73 -7.32
CA TRP A 149 -8.84 -6.60 -8.31
C TRP A 149 -9.23 -6.22 -9.74
N GLU A 150 -10.53 -6.04 -10.00
CA GLU A 150 -11.05 -5.60 -11.29
C GLU A 150 -10.55 -4.21 -11.67
N PHE A 151 -10.46 -3.28 -10.70
CA PHE A 151 -9.90 -1.96 -10.94
C PHE A 151 -8.44 -2.05 -11.42
N CYS A 152 -7.61 -2.85 -10.74
CA CYS A 152 -6.20 -3.06 -11.09
C CYS A 152 -5.98 -3.64 -12.49
N LEU A 153 -6.92 -4.47 -12.99
CA LEU A 153 -6.86 -5.05 -14.33
C LEU A 153 -7.18 -4.06 -15.45
N ARG A 154 -7.75 -2.88 -15.13
CA ARG A 154 -8.12 -1.89 -16.15
C ARG A 154 -6.87 -1.29 -16.81
N PRO A 155 -6.86 -1.14 -18.15
CA PRO A 155 -5.84 -0.38 -18.86
C PRO A 155 -5.79 1.08 -18.40
N TRP A 156 -4.58 1.65 -18.33
CA TRP A 156 -4.35 3.02 -17.87
C TRP A 156 -5.22 4.04 -18.61
N LYS A 157 -5.35 3.91 -19.94
CA LYS A 157 -6.15 4.81 -20.77
C LYS A 157 -7.63 4.88 -20.34
N LEU A 158 -8.20 3.77 -19.87
CA LEU A 158 -9.59 3.76 -19.38
C LEU A 158 -9.69 4.40 -18.00
N VAL A 159 -8.71 4.15 -17.14
CA VAL A 159 -8.66 4.74 -15.79
C VAL A 159 -8.51 6.25 -15.89
N GLU A 160 -7.57 6.72 -16.70
CA GLU A 160 -7.32 8.14 -16.98
C GLU A 160 -8.54 8.86 -17.55
N ALA A 161 -9.24 8.25 -18.52
CA ALA A 161 -10.46 8.83 -19.09
C ALA A 161 -11.63 8.92 -18.09
N SER A 162 -11.61 8.11 -17.03
CA SER A 162 -12.65 8.07 -15.99
C SER A 162 -12.27 8.82 -14.71
N ALA A 163 -11.12 9.51 -14.70
CA ALA A 163 -10.59 10.16 -13.52
C ALA A 163 -11.50 11.31 -13.04
N PRO A 164 -11.87 11.36 -11.76
CA PRO A 164 -12.50 12.54 -11.19
C PRO A 164 -11.55 13.76 -11.29
N PRO A 165 -12.08 14.97 -11.58
CA PRO A 165 -11.25 16.17 -11.66
C PRO A 165 -10.38 16.38 -10.41
N GLY A 166 -9.09 16.65 -10.61
CA GLY A 166 -8.15 16.95 -9.53
C GLY A 166 -7.52 15.74 -8.85
N GLN A 167 -7.71 14.52 -9.36
CA GLN A 167 -7.11 13.30 -8.80
C GLN A 167 -5.93 12.72 -9.59
N ASP A 168 -5.51 13.37 -10.68
CA ASP A 168 -4.49 12.88 -11.60
C ASP A 168 -3.19 12.45 -10.90
N ARG A 169 -2.79 13.20 -9.86
CA ARG A 169 -1.57 12.92 -9.09
C ARG A 169 -1.58 11.55 -8.39
N TRP A 170 -2.74 11.10 -7.91
CA TRP A 170 -2.89 9.86 -7.13
C TRP A 170 -3.47 8.71 -7.93
N LEU A 171 -3.99 8.99 -9.13
CA LEU A 171 -4.78 8.06 -9.91
C LEU A 171 -4.05 6.73 -10.15
N ARG A 172 -2.76 6.79 -10.49
CA ARG A 172 -1.93 5.59 -10.73
C ARG A 172 -1.76 4.71 -9.50
N ASP A 173 -1.89 5.30 -8.30
CA ASP A 173 -1.59 4.63 -7.04
C ASP A 173 -2.82 3.95 -6.43
N TYR A 174 -4.04 4.18 -6.93
CA TYR A 174 -5.25 3.62 -6.30
C TYR A 174 -5.30 2.10 -6.33
N CYS A 175 -4.78 1.46 -7.38
CA CYS A 175 -4.66 0.01 -7.43
C CYS A 175 -3.72 -0.49 -6.31
N ALA A 176 -2.50 0.06 -6.27
CA ALA A 176 -1.52 -0.28 -5.24
C ALA A 176 -2.03 0.02 -3.82
N SER A 177 -2.71 1.15 -3.63
CA SER A 177 -3.27 1.58 -2.33
C SER A 177 -4.40 0.67 -1.88
N GLY A 178 -5.30 0.26 -2.79
CA GLY A 178 -6.39 -0.66 -2.47
C GLY A 178 -5.87 -2.03 -2.06
N LEU A 179 -4.94 -2.60 -2.85
CA LEU A 179 -4.32 -3.88 -2.52
C LEU A 179 -3.49 -3.80 -1.24
N TYR A 180 -2.76 -2.71 -1.01
CA TYR A 180 -2.01 -2.47 0.22
C TYR A 180 -2.92 -2.45 1.46
N ILE A 181 -4.06 -1.76 1.38
CA ILE A 181 -5.05 -1.74 2.46
C ILE A 181 -5.59 -3.15 2.74
N LEU A 182 -5.89 -3.93 1.70
CA LEU A 182 -6.36 -5.30 1.89
C LEU A 182 -5.29 -6.19 2.53
N THR A 183 -4.04 -6.13 2.07
CA THR A 183 -2.93 -6.85 2.68
C THR A 183 -2.77 -6.45 4.15
N LEU A 184 -2.79 -5.16 4.47
CA LEU A 184 -2.62 -4.66 5.84
C LEU A 184 -3.75 -5.08 6.80
N LEU A 185 -4.99 -5.22 6.32
CA LEU A 185 -6.16 -5.48 7.17
C LEU A 185 -6.50 -6.96 7.32
N VAL A 186 -6.01 -7.82 6.41
CA VAL A 186 -6.46 -9.21 6.28
C VAL A 186 -5.34 -10.21 6.53
N GLU A 187 -4.08 -9.81 6.38
CA GLU A 187 -2.90 -10.64 6.60
C GLU A 187 -2.17 -10.25 7.88
#